data_AF-A0A480AXF0-F1
#
_entry.id   AF-A0A480AXF0-F1
#
_cell.length_a   1.000
_cell.length_b   1.000
_cell.length_c   1.000
_cell.angle_alpha   90.00
_cell.angle_beta   90.00
_cell.angle_gamma   90.00
#
_symmetry.space_group_name_H-M   'P 1'
#
loop_
_entity.id
_entity.type
_entity.pdbx_description
1 polymer ?
#
loop_
_entity_poly.entity_id
_entity_poly.type
_entity_poly.pdbx_seq_one_letter_code
_entity_poly.pdbx_strand_id
1 'polypeptide(L)'
;MGVLNGRQLTLYLDRAADNAPVAGAQIALEIAGVQHQAQAQDDTYGVTLAEPPKPGVLPVTATVTTGAELDLLAGELDLQEDAHADGAAHSHAWPAPAGWAAAGLAALAALIAIGRRLAARRQRPTGAAA
;
A
#
# COMPACT_ATOMS: atom_id res chain seq x y z
N MET A 1 14.38 3.64 -11.91
CA MET A 1 12.99 3.11 -11.79
C MET A 1 12.02 4.26 -11.52
N GLY A 2 10.74 4.17 -11.92
CA GLY A 2 9.75 5.22 -11.65
C GLY A 2 8.42 4.66 -11.15
N VAL A 3 7.72 5.40 -10.28
CA VAL A 3 6.42 5.03 -9.71
C VAL A 3 5.43 6.16 -9.92
N LEU A 4 4.32 5.88 -10.61
CA LEU A 4 3.22 6.83 -10.78
C LEU A 4 2.11 6.56 -9.76
N ASN A 5 1.69 7.60 -9.04
CA ASN A 5 0.54 7.57 -8.15
C ASN A 5 -0.42 8.72 -8.52
N GLY A 6 -1.44 8.40 -9.31
CA GLY A 6 -2.38 9.37 -9.86
C GLY A 6 -1.69 10.40 -10.75
N ARG A 7 -1.32 11.55 -10.17
CA ARG A 7 -0.61 12.65 -10.85
C ARG A 7 0.84 12.82 -10.40
N GLN A 8 1.26 12.12 -9.36
CA GLN A 8 2.61 12.22 -8.83
C GLN A 8 3.47 11.11 -9.40
N LEU A 9 4.46 11.47 -10.20
CA LEU A 9 5.49 10.56 -10.66
C LEU A 9 6.74 10.74 -9.79
N THR A 10 7.21 9.64 -9.19
CA THR A 10 8.43 9.60 -8.39
C THR A 10 9.48 8.79 -9.13
N LEU A 11 10.67 9.36 -9.29
CA LEU A 11 11.79 8.76 -10.00
C LEU A 11 12.91 8.43 -9.01
N TYR A 12 13.43 7.22 -9.13
CA TYR A 12 14.61 6.73 -8.41
C TYR A 12 15.78 6.67 -9.38
N LEU A 13 16.82 7.43 -9.06
CA LEU A 13 18.05 7.51 -9.84
C LEU A 13 19.20 6.96 -9.00
N ASP A 14 19.78 5.86 -9.48
CA ASP A 14 20.91 5.17 -8.88
C ASP A 14 22.09 5.11 -9.86
N ARG A 15 23.30 5.00 -9.31
CA ARG A 15 24.51 4.81 -10.12
C ARG A 15 24.59 3.36 -10.57
N ALA A 16 24.83 3.13 -11.86
CA ALA A 16 24.95 1.78 -12.41
C ALA A 16 26.08 0.94 -11.77
N ALA A 17 27.12 1.58 -11.22
CA ALA A 17 28.28 0.89 -10.64
C ALA A 17 27.99 0.25 -9.28
N ASP A 18 27.21 0.92 -8.42
CA ASP A 18 27.03 0.55 -7.01
C ASP A 18 25.59 0.68 -6.50
N ASN A 19 24.63 1.02 -7.37
CA ASN A 19 23.23 1.31 -7.05
C ASN A 19 23.02 2.36 -5.95
N ALA A 20 24.04 3.19 -5.67
CA ALA A 20 23.90 4.27 -4.71
C ALA A 20 23.06 5.40 -5.32
N PRO A 21 22.23 6.10 -4.51
CA PRO A 21 21.39 7.17 -4.99
C PRO A 21 22.24 8.33 -5.55
N VAL A 22 21.75 8.94 -6.63
CA VAL A 22 22.36 10.11 -7.24
C VAL A 22 21.63 11.36 -6.74
N ALA A 23 22.32 12.18 -5.94
CA ALA A 23 21.79 13.45 -5.45
C ALA A 23 22.21 14.62 -6.35
N GLY A 24 21.34 15.63 -6.47
CA GLY A 24 21.65 16.88 -7.16
C GLY A 24 21.68 16.79 -8.69
N ALA A 25 21.12 15.73 -9.28
CA ALA A 25 20.93 15.64 -10.72
C ALA A 25 19.82 16.59 -11.18
N GLN A 26 19.95 17.11 -12.39
CA GLN A 26 18.87 17.79 -13.10
C GLN A 26 18.25 16.79 -14.06
N ILE A 27 16.95 16.55 -13.93
CA ILE A 27 16.24 15.57 -14.74
C ILE A 27 15.13 16.27 -15.50
N ALA A 28 15.33 16.41 -16.81
CA ALA A 28 14.28 16.80 -17.73
C ALA A 28 13.58 15.53 -18.23
N LEU A 29 12.28 15.43 -17.98
CA LEU A 29 11.48 14.26 -18.32
C LEU A 29 10.47 14.63 -19.40
N GLU A 30 10.41 13.85 -20.46
CA GLU A 30 9.39 13.95 -21.50
C GLU A 30 8.50 12.71 -21.46
N ILE A 31 7.20 12.90 -21.29
CA ILE A 31 6.21 11.82 -21.26
C ILE A 31 5.23 12.07 -22.41
N ALA A 32 5.15 11.14 -23.35
CA ALA A 32 4.27 11.24 -24.52
C ALA A 32 4.38 12.59 -25.26
N GLY A 33 5.61 13.13 -25.36
CA GLY A 33 5.89 14.42 -26.01
C GLY A 33 5.68 15.67 -25.14
N VAL A 34 5.28 15.52 -23.87
CA VAL A 34 5.12 16.63 -22.93
C VAL A 34 6.31 16.70 -22.00
N GLN A 35 6.97 17.86 -21.95
CA GLN A 35 8.15 18.07 -21.11
C GLN A 35 7.79 18.52 -19.69
N HIS A 36 8.53 17.95 -18.74
CA HIS A 36 8.44 18.16 -17.32
C HIS A 36 9.85 18.31 -16.74
N GLN A 37 10.00 19.15 -15.71
CA GLN A 37 11.23 19.20 -14.93
C GLN A 37 11.01 18.51 -13.59
N ALA A 38 11.86 17.54 -13.28
CA ALA A 38 11.79 16.83 -12.01
C ALA A 38 12.39 17.67 -10.89
N GLN A 39 11.76 17.60 -9.72
CA GLN A 39 12.15 18.32 -8.53
C GLN A 39 12.82 17.33 -7.57
N ALA A 40 14.02 17.64 -7.11
CA ALA A 40 14.70 16.81 -6.12
C ALA A 40 13.92 16.77 -4.79
N GLN A 41 13.72 15.56 -4.27
CA GLN A 41 13.09 15.26 -2.98
C GLN A 41 13.91 14.19 -2.27
N ASP A 42 14.76 14.61 -1.32
CA ASP A 42 15.66 13.75 -0.57
C ASP A 42 16.52 12.84 -1.48
N ASP A 43 16.14 11.57 -1.62
CA ASP A 43 16.78 10.53 -2.44
C ASP A 43 16.07 10.23 -3.77
N THR A 44 14.99 10.97 -4.07
CA THR A 44 14.13 10.79 -5.24
C THR A 44 13.92 12.08 -6.02
N TYR A 45 13.29 11.96 -7.19
CA TYR A 45 12.90 13.11 -8.01
C TYR A 45 11.42 13.04 -8.35
N GLY A 46 10.67 14.08 -7.97
CA GLY A 46 9.23 14.17 -8.16
C GLY A 46 8.83 15.01 -9.37
N VAL A 47 7.84 14.54 -10.12
CA VAL A 47 7.13 15.28 -11.16
C VAL A 47 5.64 15.24 -10.86
N THR A 48 5.01 16.41 -10.76
CA THR A 48 3.56 16.51 -10.65
C THR A 48 2.96 16.82 -12.03
N LEU A 49 2.17 15.89 -12.55
CA LEU A 49 1.45 16.03 -13.80
C LEU A 49 0.18 16.87 -13.62
N ALA A 50 -0.21 17.60 -14.66
CA ALA A 50 -1.42 18.42 -14.65
C ALA A 50 -2.68 17.56 -14.48
N GLU A 51 -2.72 16.44 -15.21
CA GLU A 51 -3.77 15.43 -15.16
C GLU A 51 -3.16 14.02 -15.08
N PRO A 52 -3.90 13.03 -14.56
CA PRO A 52 -3.46 11.65 -14.60
C PRO A 52 -3.29 11.20 -16.06
N PRO A 53 -2.17 10.58 -16.43
CA PRO A 53 -1.97 10.08 -17.78
C PRO A 53 -2.98 8.97 -18.08
N LYS A 54 -3.38 8.91 -19.36
CA LYS A 54 -4.31 7.88 -19.82
C LYS A 54 -3.66 6.50 -19.74
N PRO A 55 -4.43 5.45 -19.41
CA PRO A 55 -3.96 4.08 -19.52
C PRO A 55 -3.42 3.77 -20.93
N GLY A 56 -2.39 2.93 -20.98
CA GLY A 56 -1.64 2.56 -22.17
C GLY A 56 -0.13 2.64 -21.94
N VAL A 57 0.62 2.25 -22.97
CA VAL A 57 2.08 2.36 -22.98
C VAL A 57 2.46 3.76 -23.47
N LEU A 58 3.12 4.54 -22.62
CA LEU A 58 3.55 5.90 -22.92
C LEU A 58 5.08 5.94 -23.08
N PRO A 59 5.60 6.47 -24.19
CA PRO A 59 7.04 6.66 -24.33
C PRO A 59 7.50 7.74 -23.35
N VAL A 60 8.61 7.45 -22.67
CA VAL A 60 9.24 8.33 -21.69
C VAL A 60 10.71 8.52 -22.07
N THR A 61 11.15 9.77 -22.08
CA THR A 61 12.56 10.11 -22.26
C THR A 61 13.01 10.97 -21.11
N ALA A 62 14.09 10.58 -20.43
CA ALA A 62 14.68 11.34 -19.34
C ALA A 62 16.10 11.77 -19.73
N THR A 63 16.33 13.08 -19.72
CA THR A 63 17.67 13.66 -19.83
C THR A 63 18.18 13.96 -18.43
N VAL A 64 19.19 13.21 -18.00
CA VAL A 64 19.80 13.34 -16.67
C VAL A 64 21.12 14.09 -16.82
N THR A 65 21.27 15.19 -16.10
CA THR A 65 22.51 15.97 -16.06
C THR A 65 23.06 15.99 -14.65
N THR A 66 24.28 15.48 -14.46
CA THR A 66 24.97 15.41 -13.17
C THR A 66 26.36 16.02 -13.32
N GLY A 67 26.52 17.29 -12.90
CA GLY A 67 27.78 18.01 -13.07
C GLY A 67 28.16 18.18 -14.54
N ALA A 68 29.14 17.40 -15.01
CA ALA A 68 29.60 17.39 -16.42
C ALA A 68 29.07 16.20 -17.23
N GLU A 69 28.38 15.27 -16.59
CA GLU A 69 27.83 14.08 -17.23
C GLU A 69 26.40 14.35 -17.69
N LEU A 70 26.09 13.93 -18.91
CA LEU A 70 24.74 13.99 -19.49
C LEU A 70 24.40 12.60 -20.01
N ASP A 71 23.27 12.08 -19.55
CA ASP A 71 22.73 10.80 -19.96
C ASP A 71 21.31 10.98 -20.53
N LEU A 72 21.00 10.21 -21.56
CA LEU A 72 19.70 10.20 -22.22
C LEU A 72 19.10 8.80 -22.09
N LEU A 73 18.06 8.71 -21.27
CA LEU A 73 17.40 7.46 -20.92
C LEU A 73 16.03 7.40 -21.57
N ALA A 74 15.85 6.51 -22.54
CA ALA A 74 14.56 6.22 -23.13
C ALA A 74 13.95 4.97 -22.48
N GLY A 75 12.65 5.03 -22.21
CA GLY A 75 11.89 3.94 -21.63
C GLY A 75 10.41 4.09 -21.93
N GLU A 76 9.64 3.16 -21.38
CA GLU A 76 8.19 3.14 -21.54
C GLU A 76 7.55 3.12 -20.15
N LEU A 77 6.47 3.89 -20.00
CA LEU A 77 5.59 3.82 -18.85
C LEU A 77 4.34 3.05 -19.28
N ASP A 78 4.32 1.76 -18.94
CA ASP A 78 3.13 0.92 -19.14
C ASP A 78 2.13 1.18 -18.01
N LEU A 79 1.01 1.80 -18.38
CA LEU A 79 -0.12 2.04 -17.50
C LEU A 79 -1.23 1.06 -17.87
N GLN A 80 -1.34 -0.06 -17.17
CA GLN A 80 -2.51 -0.92 -17.34
C GLN A 80 -3.78 -0.13 -17.01
N GLU A 81 -4.82 -0.29 -17.84
CA GLU A 81 -6.16 0.05 -17.40
C GLU A 81 -6.41 -0.72 -16.11
N ASP A 82 -6.64 0.02 -15.03
CA ASP A 82 -7.13 -0.57 -13.80
C ASP A 82 -8.44 -1.29 -14.15
N ALA A 83 -8.38 -2.60 -14.36
CA ALA A 83 -9.53 -3.51 -14.24
C ALA A 83 -10.05 -3.56 -12.78
N HIS A 84 -9.72 -2.55 -11.97
CA HIS A 84 -10.00 -2.44 -10.55
C HIS A 84 -10.43 -1.00 -10.20
N ALA A 85 -11.36 -0.42 -10.97
CA ALA A 85 -12.22 0.65 -10.49
C ALA A 85 -13.41 0.11 -9.64
N ASP A 86 -13.20 -1.00 -8.93
CA ASP A 86 -13.95 -1.43 -7.74
C ASP A 86 -12.94 -1.93 -6.69
N GLY A 87 -11.91 -1.12 -6.39
CA GLY A 87 -10.83 -1.57 -5.52
C GLY A 87 -10.02 -0.50 -4.79
N ALA A 88 -10.40 0.78 -4.87
CA ALA A 88 -9.72 1.85 -4.13
C ALA A 88 -10.69 2.73 -3.34
N ALA A 89 -11.57 2.09 -2.57
CA ALA A 89 -11.82 2.57 -1.23
C ALA A 89 -10.88 1.78 -0.31
N HIS A 90 -9.62 2.18 -0.24
CA HIS A 90 -8.80 1.90 0.93
C HIS A 90 -9.28 2.81 2.07
N SER A 91 -10.54 2.69 2.46
CA SER A 91 -10.86 2.82 3.86
C SER A 91 -10.39 1.51 4.48
N HIS A 92 -9.46 1.58 5.42
CA HIS A 92 -9.19 0.51 6.35
C HIS A 92 -10.45 0.24 7.20
N ALA A 93 -11.48 -0.32 6.57
CA ALA A 93 -12.55 -1.03 7.21
C ALA A 93 -12.27 -2.50 6.92
N TRP A 94 -11.20 -3.02 7.56
CA TRP A 94 -11.25 -4.42 7.95
C TRP A 94 -12.61 -4.58 8.63
N PRO A 95 -13.52 -5.45 8.16
CA PRO A 95 -14.69 -5.73 8.95
C PRO A 95 -14.14 -6.31 10.23
N ALA A 96 -14.08 -5.49 11.29
CA ALA A 96 -13.76 -5.98 12.61
C ALA A 96 -14.60 -7.25 12.78
N PRO A 97 -14.04 -8.37 13.27
CA PRO A 97 -14.82 -9.54 13.60
C PRO A 97 -15.68 -9.26 14.85
N ALA A 98 -16.44 -8.17 14.85
CA ALA A 98 -17.38 -7.76 15.88
C ALA A 98 -18.59 -8.73 15.94
N GLY A 99 -18.78 -9.57 14.91
CA GLY A 99 -19.79 -10.62 14.92
C GLY A 99 -19.47 -11.82 15.83
N TRP A 100 -18.19 -12.08 16.14
CA TRP A 100 -17.81 -13.27 16.92
C TRP A 100 -17.70 -13.04 18.42
N ALA A 101 -17.56 -11.78 18.86
CA ALA A 101 -17.48 -11.44 20.28
C ALA A 101 -18.77 -11.77 21.04
N ALA A 102 -19.93 -11.51 20.42
CA ALA A 102 -21.23 -11.85 21.00
C ALA A 102 -21.47 -13.38 21.05
N ALA A 103 -21.06 -14.11 20.00
CA ALA A 103 -21.16 -15.56 19.96
C ALA A 103 -20.26 -16.23 21.02
N GLY A 104 -19.04 -15.72 21.21
CA GLY A 104 -18.12 -16.19 22.24
C GLY A 104 -18.65 -15.98 23.66
N LEU A 105 -19.20 -14.79 23.95
CA LEU A 105 -19.79 -14.47 25.26
C LEU A 105 -21.03 -15.33 25.56
N ALA A 106 -21.89 -15.57 24.57
CA ALA A 106 -23.06 -16.42 24.74
C ALA A 106 -22.69 -17.90 25.03
N ALA A 107 -21.70 -18.43 24.31
CA ALA A 107 -21.19 -19.79 24.54
C ALA A 107 -20.57 -19.94 25.94
N LEU A 108 -19.78 -18.95 26.38
CA LEU A 108 -19.16 -18.97 27.71
C LEU A 108 -20.22 -18.91 28.83
N ALA A 109 -21.24 -18.05 28.69
CA ALA A 109 -22.33 -17.97 29.65
C ALA A 109 -23.13 -19.28 29.76
N ALA A 110 -23.38 -19.95 28.63
CA ALA A 110 -24.06 -21.24 28.60
C ALA A 110 -23.26 -22.33 29.33
N LEU A 111 -21.94 -22.40 29.09
CA LEU A 111 -21.06 -23.35 29.77
C LEU A 111 -21.01 -23.11 31.28
N ILE A 112 -20.92 -21.85 31.72
CA ILE A 112 -20.96 -21.50 33.15
C ILE A 112 -22.30 -21.91 33.78
N ALA A 113 -23.42 -21.65 33.11
CA ALA A 113 -24.74 -22.01 33.62
C ALA A 113 -24.92 -23.54 33.74
N ILE A 114 -24.47 -24.31 32.76
CA ILE A 114 -24.50 -25.78 32.80
C ILE A 114 -23.59 -26.31 33.91
N GLY A 115 -22.36 -25.80 34.03
CA GLY A 115 -21.43 -26.14 35.09
C GLY A 115 -22.01 -25.89 36.48
N ARG A 116 -22.64 -24.73 36.71
CA ARG A 116 -23.33 -24.41 37.97
C ARG A 116 -24.50 -25.35 38.25
N ARG A 117 -25.30 -25.73 37.25
CA ARG A 117 -26.42 -26.66 37.42
C ARG A 117 -25.94 -28.07 37.80
N LEU A 118 -24.85 -28.54 37.21
CA LEU A 118 -24.25 -29.84 37.54
C LEU A 118 -23.58 -29.83 38.92
N ALA A 119 -22.91 -28.74 39.28
CA ALA A 119 -22.33 -28.56 40.61
C ALA A 119 -23.41 -28.46 41.71
N ALA A 120 -24.50 -27.73 41.46
CA ALA A 120 -25.64 -27.65 42.37
C ALA A 120 -26.37 -29.01 42.53
N ARG A 121 -26.42 -29.84 41.47
CA ARG A 121 -26.92 -31.22 41.57
C ARG A 121 -26.01 -32.14 42.38
N ARG A 122 -24.69 -31.89 42.38
CA ARG A 122 -23.71 -32.61 43.22
C ARG A 122 -23.72 -32.17 44.68
N GLN A 123 -24.35 -31.04 45.01
CA GLN A 123 -24.49 -30.55 46.38
C GLN A 123 -25.75 -31.05 47.09
N ARG A 124 -26.41 -32.12 46.63
CA ARG A 124 -27.21 -32.92 47.58
C ARG A 124 -26.22 -33.62 48.51
N PRO A 125 -26.11 -33.21 49.79
CA PRO A 125 -25.23 -33.90 50.71
C PRO A 125 -25.79 -35.31 50.87
N THR A 126 -24.97 -36.30 50.57
CA THR A 126 -25.03 -37.60 51.24
C THR A 126 -24.86 -37.32 52.73
N GLY A 127 -25.97 -37.22 53.44
CA GLY A 127 -26.01 -36.88 54.85
C GLY A 127 -27.37 -37.18 55.45
N ALA A 128 -27.72 -38.47 55.52
CA ALA A 128 -28.70 -39.00 56.46
C ALA A 128 -28.46 -40.51 56.59
N ALA A 129 -27.40 -40.87 57.33
CA ALA A 129 -27.30 -42.16 58.00
C ALA A 129 -27.50 -41.87 59.50
N ALA A 130 -28.68 -42.22 60.02
CA ALA A 130 -28.98 -42.57 61.40
C ALA A 130 -30.44 -43.01 61.48
#